data_AF-A0A935DCN0-F1
#
_entry.id   AF-A0A935DCN0-F1
#
_cell.length_a   1.000
_cell.length_b   1.000
_cell.length_c   1.000
_cell.angle_alpha   90.00
_cell.angle_beta   90.00
_cell.angle_gamma   90.00
#
_symmetry.space_group_name_H-M   'P 1'
#
loop_
_entity.id
_entity.type
_entity.pdbx_description
1 polymer ?
#
loop_
_entity_poly.entity_id
_entity_poly.type
_entity_poly.pdbx_seq_one_letter_code
_entity_poly.pdbx_strand_id
1 'polypeptide(L)'
;MGVGMAASVLIGQAVGRGDRGALRAGVRAALVVGAGFMVLTGLIFLVVPHWIAALYTNAEPVVAFAAVLLPIAGIFQVFDGIQVVCIGVLRGLGDTHTPMLVNLVGFGMLGLATSTWLAYRTPLGPIGLWWGLVVGLAAVALILLHRVRAALRRPLQRI
;
A
#
# COMPACT_ATOMS: atom_id res chain seq x y z
N MET A 1 3.78 -1.71 8.69
CA MET A 1 3.52 -2.87 9.58
C MET A 1 2.96 -2.51 10.96
N GLY A 2 3.58 -1.61 11.73
CA GLY A 2 3.09 -1.24 13.09
C GLY A 2 1.64 -0.74 13.13
N VAL A 3 1.27 0.20 12.26
CA VAL A 3 -0.11 0.72 12.16
C VAL A 3 -1.12 -0.36 11.76
N GLY A 4 -0.74 -1.28 10.87
CA GLY A 4 -1.62 -2.37 10.42
C GLY A 4 -1.93 -3.40 11.52
N MET A 5 -0.96 -3.72 12.38
CA MET A 5 -1.18 -4.59 13.54
C MET A 5 -2.06 -3.90 14.59
N ALA A 6 -1.77 -2.64 14.91
CA ALA A 6 -2.60 -1.86 15.82
C ALA A 6 -4.05 -1.74 15.32
N ALA A 7 -4.24 -1.51 14.01
CA ALA A 7 -5.56 -1.48 13.38
C ALA A 7 -6.28 -2.82 13.54
N SER A 8 -5.62 -3.94 13.25
CA SER A 8 -6.21 -5.28 13.37
C SER A 8 -6.70 -5.56 14.80
N VAL A 9 -5.92 -5.18 15.82
CA VAL A 9 -6.30 -5.39 17.23
C VAL A 9 -7.45 -4.48 17.64
N LEU A 10 -7.36 -3.18 17.35
CA LEU A 10 -8.40 -2.20 17.71
C LEU A 10 -9.75 -2.53 17.06
N ILE A 11 -9.71 -2.94 15.79
CA ILE A 11 -10.89 -3.28 15.01
C ILE A 11 -11.48 -4.60 15.49
N GLY A 12 -10.66 -5.63 15.75
CA GLY A 12 -11.12 -6.88 16.35
C GLY A 12 -11.82 -6.67 17.69
N GLN A 13 -11.27 -5.78 18.54
CA GLN A 13 -11.89 -5.41 19.82
C GLN A 13 -13.21 -4.63 19.64
N ALA A 14 -13.32 -3.77 18.63
CA ALA A 14 -14.56 -3.05 18.33
C ALA A 14 -15.66 -3.98 17.79
N VAL A 15 -15.28 -4.94 16.93
CA VAL A 15 -16.18 -5.98 16.40
C VAL A 15 -16.68 -6.87 17.54
N GLY A 16 -15.78 -7.34 18.42
CA GLY A 16 -16.16 -8.17 19.57
C GLY A 16 -17.11 -7.48 20.55
N ARG A 17 -17.04 -6.15 20.67
CA ARG A 17 -17.97 -5.33 21.48
C ARG A 17 -19.27 -4.99 20.76
N GLY A 18 -19.41 -5.28 19.47
CA GLY A 18 -20.57 -4.90 18.67
C GLY A 18 -20.71 -3.38 18.43
N ASP A 19 -19.68 -2.60 18.74
CA ASP A 19 -19.72 -1.13 18.68
C ASP A 19 -19.34 -0.62 17.29
N ARG A 20 -20.36 -0.25 16.50
CA ARG A 20 -20.21 0.30 15.15
C ARG A 20 -19.54 1.67 15.13
N GLY A 21 -19.73 2.47 16.18
CA GLY A 21 -19.13 3.80 16.31
C GLY A 21 -17.62 3.67 16.45
N ALA A 22 -17.19 2.86 17.43
CA ALA A 22 -15.78 2.55 17.66
C ALA A 22 -15.13 1.88 16.45
N LEU A 23 -15.84 0.99 15.74
CA LEU A 23 -15.35 0.35 14.52
C LEU A 23 -15.04 1.37 13.41
N ARG A 24 -15.99 2.26 13.10
CA ARG A 24 -15.80 3.28 12.04
C ARG A 24 -14.72 4.27 12.41
N ALA A 25 -14.69 4.72 13.67
CA ALA A 25 -13.65 5.60 14.17
C ALA A 25 -12.26 4.94 14.10
N GLY A 26 -12.15 3.68 14.52
CA GLY A 26 -10.91 2.90 14.47
C GLY A 26 -10.37 2.71 13.06
N VAL A 27 -11.24 2.34 12.10
CA VAL A 27 -10.82 2.23 10.69
C VAL A 27 -10.38 3.58 10.13
N ARG A 28 -11.12 4.66 10.42
CA ARG A 28 -10.77 6.00 9.93
C ARG A 28 -9.43 6.47 10.52
N ALA A 29 -9.22 6.27 11.81
CA ALA A 29 -7.97 6.61 12.49
C ALA A 29 -6.79 5.81 11.90
N ALA A 30 -6.95 4.50 11.72
CA ALA A 30 -5.92 3.66 11.12
C ALA A 30 -5.54 4.10 9.70
N LEU A 31 -6.53 4.43 8.86
CA LEU A 31 -6.29 4.93 7.51
C LEU A 31 -5.62 6.30 7.50
N VAL A 32 -6.05 7.24 8.34
CA VAL A 32 -5.47 8.59 8.40
C VAL A 32 -4.04 8.55 8.92
N VAL A 33 -3.79 7.84 10.02
CA VAL A 33 -2.43 7.74 10.60
C VAL A 33 -1.51 6.96 9.66
N GLY A 34 -1.98 5.84 9.11
CA GLY A 34 -1.19 5.01 8.21
C GLY A 34 -0.85 5.71 6.90
N ALA A 35 -1.85 6.31 6.24
CA ALA A 35 -1.64 7.06 5.01
C ALA A 35 -0.82 8.33 5.27
N GLY A 36 -1.07 9.06 6.36
CA GLY A 36 -0.31 10.26 6.71
C GLY A 36 1.17 9.99 6.94
N PHE A 37 1.50 8.92 7.69
CA PHE A 37 2.88 8.50 7.90
C PHE A 37 3.57 8.08 6.59
N MET A 38 2.85 7.36 5.74
CA MET A 38 3.34 6.91 4.44
C MET A 38 3.54 8.06 3.44
N VAL A 39 2.66 9.05 3.43
CA VAL A 39 2.82 10.27 2.63
C VAL A 39 4.01 11.09 3.13
N LEU A 40 4.16 11.27 4.45
CA LEU A 40 5.29 12.00 5.01
C LEU A 40 6.62 11.36 4.62
N THR A 41 6.73 10.05 4.78
CA THR A 41 7.93 9.30 4.41
C THR A 41 8.16 9.29 2.90
N GLY A 42 7.12 9.11 2.09
CA GLY A 42 7.19 9.22 0.63
C GLY A 42 7.66 10.61 0.16
N LEU A 43 7.26 11.68 0.86
CA LEU A 43 7.71 13.03 0.56
C LEU A 43 9.23 13.18 0.74
N ILE A 44 9.82 12.51 1.73
CA ILE A 44 11.28 12.52 1.94
C ILE A 44 12.00 11.89 0.74
N PHE A 45 11.48 10.78 0.20
CA PHE A 45 12.01 10.14 -1.01
C PHE A 45 11.91 11.05 -2.26
N LEU A 46 10.90 11.92 -2.32
CA LEU A 46 10.73 12.90 -3.40
C LEU A 46 11.63 14.12 -3.26
N VAL A 47 11.80 14.65 -2.04
CA VAL A 47 12.51 15.92 -1.81
C VAL A 47 14.02 15.75 -1.78
N VAL A 48 14.53 14.62 -1.28
CA VAL A 48 15.98 14.42 -1.08
C VAL A 48 16.54 13.15 -1.74
N PRO A 49 16.19 12.82 -3.00
CA PRO A 49 16.59 11.55 -3.60
C PRO A 49 18.11 11.43 -3.81
N HIS A 50 18.78 12.52 -4.20
CA HIS A 50 20.23 12.54 -4.45
C HIS A 50 21.06 12.35 -3.18
N TRP A 51 20.64 12.93 -2.06
CA TRP A 51 21.38 12.81 -0.80
C TRP A 51 21.27 11.39 -0.23
N ILE A 52 20.10 10.76 -0.37
CA ILE A 52 19.91 9.35 -0.01
C ILE A 52 20.77 8.46 -0.92
N ALA A 53 20.77 8.70 -2.23
CA ALA A 53 21.59 7.92 -3.17
C ALA A 53 23.10 8.07 -2.91
N ALA A 54 23.57 9.29 -2.61
CA ALA A 54 24.96 9.58 -2.29
C ALA A 54 25.44 8.92 -0.99
N LEU A 55 24.53 8.62 -0.05
CA LEU A 55 24.86 7.89 1.18
C LEU A 55 25.26 6.43 0.90
N TYR A 56 24.69 5.83 -0.16
CA TYR A 56 24.95 4.43 -0.53
C TYR A 56 26.10 4.27 -1.52
N THR A 57 26.36 5.27 -2.37
CA THR A 57 27.43 5.18 -3.36
C THR A 57 27.91 6.55 -3.83
N ASN A 58 29.21 6.65 -4.11
CA ASN A 58 29.83 7.84 -4.71
C ASN A 58 29.95 7.74 -6.25
N ALA A 59 29.50 6.63 -6.85
CA ALA A 59 29.55 6.47 -8.30
C ALA A 59 28.41 7.26 -8.97
N GLU A 60 28.75 8.39 -9.61
CA GLU A 60 27.82 9.26 -10.35
C GLU A 60 26.77 8.54 -11.21
N PRO A 61 27.11 7.53 -12.05
CA PRO A 61 26.10 6.87 -12.88
C PRO A 61 25.06 6.09 -12.06
N VAL A 62 25.42 5.60 -10.87
CA VAL A 62 24.49 4.90 -9.98
C VAL A 62 23.62 5.89 -9.21
N VAL A 63 24.21 7.02 -8.77
CA VAL A 63 23.48 8.10 -8.09
C VAL A 63 22.41 8.70 -9.01
N ALA A 64 22.75 8.96 -10.28
CA ALA A 64 21.82 9.46 -11.27
C ALA A 64 20.64 8.49 -11.52
N PHE A 65 20.92 7.19 -11.59
CA PHE A 65 19.89 6.18 -11.77
C PHE A 65 18.99 6.05 -10.53
N ALA A 66 19.58 6.06 -9.34
CA ALA A 66 18.85 6.04 -8.08
C ALA A 66 17.96 7.27 -7.92
N ALA A 67 18.44 8.46 -8.32
CA ALA A 67 17.68 9.70 -8.25
C ALA A 67 16.38 9.68 -9.08
N VAL A 68 16.33 8.88 -10.15
CA VAL A 68 15.12 8.66 -10.96
C VAL A 68 14.18 7.63 -10.33
N LEU A 69 14.73 6.61 -9.66
CA LEU A 69 13.95 5.53 -9.05
C LEU A 69 13.36 5.91 -7.68
N LEU A 70 14.06 6.72 -6.88
CA LEU A 70 13.62 7.12 -5.54
C LEU A 70 12.23 7.80 -5.51
N PRO A 71 11.92 8.74 -6.43
CA PRO A 71 10.57 9.30 -6.51
C PRO A 71 9.49 8.25 -6.80
N ILE A 72 9.79 7.26 -7.65
CA ILE A 72 8.88 6.15 -7.94
C ILE A 72 8.67 5.28 -6.70
N ALA A 73 9.75 5.03 -5.94
CA ALA A 73 9.68 4.33 -4.66
C ALA A 73 8.84 5.09 -3.62
N GLY A 74 8.91 6.42 -3.61
CA GLY A 74 8.05 7.26 -2.76
C GLY A 74 6.56 7.09 -3.06
N ILE A 75 6.20 7.06 -4.35
CA ILE A 75 4.81 6.79 -4.79
C ILE A 75 4.40 5.36 -4.43
N PHE A 76 5.26 4.38 -4.73
CA PHE A 76 5.06 2.97 -4.41
C PHE A 76 4.74 2.78 -2.92
N GLN A 77 5.54 3.43 -2.06
CA GLN A 77 5.40 3.36 -0.62
C GLN A 77 4.00 3.80 -0.18
N VAL A 78 3.48 4.92 -0.68
CA VAL A 78 2.13 5.41 -0.31
C VAL A 78 1.05 4.35 -0.57
N PHE A 79 1.08 3.68 -1.72
CA PHE A 79 0.12 2.62 -2.05
C PHE A 79 0.31 1.38 -1.16
N ASP A 80 1.55 0.98 -0.89
CA ASP A 80 1.87 -0.14 -0.01
C ASP A 80 1.32 0.10 1.41
N GLY A 81 1.45 1.33 1.92
CA GLY A 81 0.90 1.71 3.20
C GLY A 81 -0.60 1.56 3.31
N ILE A 82 -1.33 2.08 2.31
CA ILE A 82 -2.79 1.95 2.24
C ILE A 82 -3.18 0.48 2.22
N GLN A 83 -2.49 -0.34 1.41
CA GLN A 83 -2.72 -1.76 1.32
C GLN A 83 -2.50 -2.47 2.67
N VAL A 84 -1.36 -2.25 3.34
CA VAL A 84 -1.03 -2.90 4.63
C VAL A 84 -2.05 -2.54 5.71
N VAL A 85 -2.50 -1.29 5.75
CA VAL A 85 -3.55 -0.85 6.69
C VAL A 85 -4.88 -1.52 6.37
N CYS A 86 -5.28 -1.57 5.09
CA CYS A 86 -6.52 -2.22 4.68
C CYS A 86 -6.51 -3.72 4.99
N ILE A 87 -5.38 -4.40 4.80
CA ILE A 87 -5.21 -5.81 5.18
C ILE A 87 -5.35 -5.98 6.69
N GLY A 88 -4.75 -5.09 7.49
CA GLY A 88 -4.90 -5.09 8.95
C GLY A 88 -6.36 -4.91 9.39
N VAL A 89 -7.07 -3.97 8.75
CA VAL A 89 -8.50 -3.72 8.98
C VAL A 89 -9.33 -4.97 8.65
N LEU A 90 -9.16 -5.55 7.47
CA LEU A 90 -9.91 -6.72 7.02
C LEU A 90 -9.62 -7.94 7.90
N ARG A 91 -8.37 -8.13 8.31
CA ARG A 91 -7.98 -9.17 9.27
C ARG A 91 -8.66 -8.98 10.62
N GLY A 92 -8.75 -7.76 11.12
CA GLY A 92 -9.50 -7.43 12.35
C GLY A 92 -11.01 -7.67 12.22
N LEU A 93 -11.56 -7.59 11.01
CA LEU A 93 -12.95 -7.94 10.69
C LEU A 93 -13.17 -9.46 10.49
N GLY A 94 -12.10 -10.27 10.47
CA GLY A 94 -12.15 -11.70 10.18
C GLY A 94 -12.08 -12.09 8.70
N ASP A 95 -11.95 -11.12 7.77
CA ASP A 95 -11.81 -11.38 6.32
C ASP A 95 -10.32 -11.45 5.93
N THR A 96 -9.72 -12.62 6.02
CA THR A 96 -8.31 -12.87 5.61
C THR A 96 -8.17 -13.42 4.20
N HIS A 97 -9.21 -14.08 3.69
CA HIS A 97 -9.17 -14.72 2.38
C HIS A 97 -9.18 -13.71 1.24
N THR A 98 -9.98 -12.65 1.35
CA THR A 98 -10.05 -11.59 0.33
C THR A 98 -8.68 -10.91 0.13
N PRO A 99 -7.99 -10.41 1.18
CA PRO A 99 -6.68 -9.80 1.00
C PRO A 99 -5.63 -10.77 0.44
N MET A 100 -5.70 -12.06 0.76
CA MET A 100 -4.79 -13.06 0.21
C MET A 100 -4.95 -13.21 -1.31
N LEU A 101 -6.19 -13.39 -1.79
CA LEU A 101 -6.48 -13.54 -3.22
C LEU A 101 -6.14 -12.27 -4.01
N VAL A 102 -6.53 -11.10 -3.49
CA VAL A 102 -6.25 -9.82 -4.16
C VAL A 102 -4.74 -9.59 -4.26
N ASN A 103 -3.96 -9.95 -3.23
CA ASN A 103 -2.51 -9.82 -3.27
C ASN A 103 -1.89 -10.78 -4.31
N LEU A 104 -2.37 -12.03 -4.37
CA LEU A 104 -1.86 -13.02 -5.32
C LEU A 104 -2.13 -12.61 -6.77
N VAL A 105 -3.37 -12.22 -7.10
CA VAL A 105 -3.75 -11.80 -8.45
C VAL A 105 -3.12 -10.45 -8.80
N GLY A 106 -3.10 -9.53 -7.84
CA GLY A 106 -2.61 -8.18 -8.01
C GLY A 106 -1.11 -8.09 -8.23
N PHE A 107 -0.30 -8.73 -7.38
CA PHE A 107 1.14 -8.75 -7.58
C PHE A 107 1.58 -9.73 -8.66
N GLY A 108 0.98 -10.93 -8.66
CA GLY A 108 1.32 -11.98 -9.61
C GLY A 108 0.90 -11.62 -11.02
N MET A 109 -0.40 -11.65 -11.31
CA MET A 109 -0.88 -11.43 -12.68
C MET A 109 -0.78 -9.97 -13.10
N LEU A 110 -1.36 -9.03 -12.35
CA LEU A 110 -1.40 -7.62 -12.76
C LEU A 110 -0.02 -6.96 -12.68
N GLY A 111 0.68 -7.13 -11.56
CA GLY A 111 2.01 -6.56 -11.34
C GLY A 111 3.02 -7.06 -12.37
N LEU A 112 3.17 -8.38 -12.53
CA LEU A 112 4.13 -8.92 -13.50
C LEU A 112 3.71 -8.64 -14.95
N ALA A 113 2.42 -8.74 -15.30
CA ALA A 113 1.98 -8.46 -16.67
C ALA A 113 2.19 -7.00 -17.05
N THR A 114 1.82 -6.06 -16.18
CA THR A 114 2.02 -4.62 -16.46
C THR A 114 3.50 -4.24 -16.45
N SER A 115 4.30 -4.81 -15.55
CA SER A 115 5.75 -4.54 -15.47
C SER A 115 6.48 -5.06 -16.70
N THR A 116 6.22 -6.30 -17.12
CA THR A 116 6.84 -6.87 -18.33
C THR A 116 6.36 -6.14 -19.59
N TRP A 117 5.07 -5.84 -19.69
CA TRP A 117 4.54 -5.09 -20.82
C TRP A 117 5.18 -3.70 -20.94
N LEU A 118 5.26 -2.96 -19.84
CA LEU A 118 5.83 -1.61 -19.85
C LEU A 118 7.35 -1.66 -20.07
N ALA A 119 8.07 -2.63 -19.51
CA ALA A 119 9.51 -2.76 -19.71
C ALA A 119 9.90 -3.12 -21.15
N TYR A 120 9.13 -3.98 -21.84
CA TYR A 120 9.50 -4.47 -23.19
C TYR A 120 8.84 -3.74 -24.35
N ARG A 121 7.66 -3.12 -24.17
CA ARG A 121 6.94 -2.40 -25.25
C ARG A 121 7.11 -0.88 -25.23
N THR A 122 7.75 -0.32 -24.21
CA THR A 122 7.95 1.13 -24.12
C THR A 122 9.43 1.48 -24.00
N PRO A 123 9.85 2.69 -24.42
CA PRO A 123 11.24 3.13 -24.29
C PRO A 123 11.69 3.38 -22.84
N LEU A 124 10.81 3.14 -21.84
CA LEU A 124 11.09 3.35 -20.43
C LEU A 124 12.06 2.30 -19.84
N GLY A 125 12.25 1.16 -20.50
CA GLY A 125 13.21 0.13 -20.09
C GLY A 125 13.05 -0.28 -18.62
N PRO A 126 14.12 -0.23 -17.78
CA PRO A 126 14.06 -0.60 -16.36
C PRO A 126 13.09 0.26 -15.54
N ILE A 127 12.90 1.53 -15.89
CA ILE A 127 11.97 2.43 -15.20
C ILE A 127 10.52 1.99 -15.44
N GLY A 128 10.25 1.43 -16.62
CA GLY A 128 8.93 0.85 -16.96
C GLY A 128 8.55 -0.31 -16.04
N LEU A 129 9.52 -1.12 -15.61
CA LEU A 129 9.27 -2.22 -14.67
C LEU A 129 8.75 -1.69 -13.32
N TRP A 130 9.36 -0.63 -12.79
CA TRP A 130 8.95 -0.01 -11.53
C TRP A 130 7.57 0.63 -11.62
N TRP A 131 7.28 1.31 -12.72
CA TRP A 131 5.95 1.88 -12.95
C TRP A 131 4.87 0.81 -13.08
N GLY A 132 5.15 -0.32 -13.73
CA GLY A 132 4.23 -1.45 -13.76
C GLY A 132 3.91 -1.99 -12.37
N LEU A 133 4.93 -2.14 -11.52
CA LEU A 133 4.73 -2.55 -10.12
C LEU A 133 3.86 -1.56 -9.35
N VAL A 134 4.08 -0.25 -9.53
CA VAL A 134 3.25 0.80 -8.91
C VAL A 134 1.79 0.69 -9.36
N VAL A 135 1.53 0.45 -10.64
CA VAL A 135 0.17 0.27 -11.16
C VAL A 135 -0.49 -0.98 -10.55
N GLY A 136 0.25 -2.09 -10.44
CA GLY A 136 -0.22 -3.29 -9.76
C GLY A 136 -0.59 -3.04 -8.30
N LEU A 137 0.27 -2.34 -7.56
CA LEU A 137 0.00 -1.93 -6.18
C LEU A 137 -1.21 -1.03 -6.06
N ALA A 138 -1.30 -0.01 -6.91
CA ALA A 138 -2.39 0.94 -6.89
C ALA A 138 -3.73 0.23 -7.10
N ALA A 139 -3.80 -0.73 -8.04
CA ALA A 139 -4.99 -1.54 -8.25
C ALA A 139 -5.34 -2.36 -6.99
N VAL A 140 -4.36 -3.04 -6.37
CA VAL A 140 -4.57 -3.81 -5.14
C VAL A 140 -5.06 -2.93 -3.99
N ALA A 141 -4.41 -1.80 -3.76
CA ALA A 141 -4.75 -0.86 -2.71
C ALA A 141 -6.18 -0.32 -2.89
N LEU A 142 -6.58 0.02 -4.12
CA LEU A 142 -7.93 0.48 -4.44
C LEU A 142 -8.99 -0.61 -4.20
N ILE A 143 -8.73 -1.85 -4.62
CA ILE A 143 -9.65 -2.98 -4.40
C ILE A 143 -9.85 -3.22 -2.91
N LEU A 144 -8.76 -3.25 -2.13
CA LEU A 144 -8.82 -3.47 -0.69
C LEU A 144 -9.51 -2.31 0.05
N LEU A 145 -9.23 -1.07 -0.35
CA LEU A 145 -9.91 0.10 0.20
C LEU A 145 -11.42 0.05 -0.09
N HIS A 146 -11.81 -0.35 -1.30
CA HIS A 146 -13.21 -0.53 -1.65
C HIS A 146 -13.85 -1.64 -0.81
N ARG A 147 -13.16 -2.76 -0.61
CA ARG A 147 -13.62 -3.87 0.23
C ARG A 147 -13.83 -3.45 1.68
N VAL A 148 -12.89 -2.70 2.25
CA VAL A 148 -13.02 -2.12 3.61
C VAL A 148 -14.25 -1.23 3.71
N ARG A 149 -14.45 -0.32 2.74
CA ARG A 149 -15.63 0.55 2.69
C ARG A 149 -16.93 -0.23 2.56
N ALA A 150 -16.95 -1.29 1.75
CA ALA A 150 -18.11 -2.17 1.62
C ALA A 150 -18.41 -2.93 2.93
N ALA A 151 -17.37 -3.43 3.60
CA ALA A 151 -17.52 -4.11 4.90
C ALA A 151 -18.08 -3.18 5.99
N LEU A 152 -17.69 -1.90 6.00
CA LEU A 152 -18.22 -0.87 6.90
C LEU A 152 -19.69 -0.49 6.64
N ARG A 153 -20.19 -0.73 5.43
CA ARG A 153 -21.58 -0.46 5.02
C ARG A 153 -22.52 -1.62 5.33
N ARG A 154 -22.01 -2.85 5.45
CA ARG A 154 -22.84 -4.00 5.81
C ARG A 154 -23.30 -3.88 7.27
N PRO A 155 -24.56 -4.20 7.59
CA PRO A 155 -24.97 -4.35 8.98
C PRO A 155 -24.09 -5.44 9.61
N LEU A 156 -23.56 -5.18 10.82
CA LEU A 156 -23.00 -6.22 11.70
C LEU A 156 -24.09 -7.29 11.91
N GLN A 157 -24.16 -8.25 11.01
CA GLN A 157 -24.90 -9.49 11.23
C GLN A 157 -23.93 -10.39 11.97
N ARG A 158 -24.34 -10.75 13.20
CA ARG A 158 -23.70 -11.77 14.02
C ARG A 158 -23.48 -13.00 13.14
N ILE A 159 -22.21 -13.41 13.00
CA ILE A 159 -21.86 -14.79 12.69
C ILE A 159 -22.15 -15.59 13.94
#